data_AF-A0A3S4FDN1-F1
#
_entry.id   AF-A0A3S4FDN1-F1
#
_cell.length_a   1.000
_cell.length_b   1.000
_cell.length_c   1.000
_cell.angle_alpha   90.00
_cell.angle_beta   90.00
_cell.angle_gamma   90.00
#
_symmetry.space_group_name_H-M   'P 1'
#
loop_
_entity.id
_entity.type
_entity.pdbx_description
1 polymer ?
#
loop_
_entity_poly.entity_id
_entity_poly.type
_entity_poly.pdbx_seq_one_letter_code
_entity_poly.pdbx_strand_id
1 'polypeptide(L)'
;MYQPGIIFLFSGHKIGYINKRKFRYDANEYLLLTVPLPFECETWATPEVPLAGIRLDIDVLQLQELLMDIGEDERFQLPMAASGINSARCRTRFYARWKDCWM
;
A
#
# COMPACT_ATOMS: atom_id res chain seq x y z
N MET A 1 -5.23 -13.94 8.23
CA MET A 1 -5.14 -13.64 6.78
C MET A 1 -5.17 -12.13 6.62
N TYR A 2 -4.25 -11.53 5.87
CA TYR A 2 -4.23 -10.07 5.68
C TYR A 2 -5.38 -9.64 4.77
N GLN A 3 -6.16 -8.65 5.18
CA GLN A 3 -7.25 -8.09 4.37
C GLN A 3 -6.71 -7.16 3.27
N PRO A 4 -7.43 -7.02 2.14
CA PRO A 4 -7.12 -6.05 1.10
C PRO A 4 -6.97 -4.64 1.65
N GLY A 5 -6.04 -3.89 1.08
CA GLY A 5 -5.73 -2.55 1.56
C GLY A 5 -4.44 -1.99 0.97
N ILE A 6 -4.21 -0.71 1.27
CA ILE A 6 -3.01 0.02 0.88
C ILE A 6 -2.28 0.44 2.14
N ILE A 7 -0.99 0.14 2.22
CA ILE A 7 -0.14 0.48 3.38
C ILE A 7 0.94 1.45 2.93
N PHE A 8 0.98 2.60 3.58
CA PHE A 8 2.03 3.61 3.46
C PHE A 8 2.85 3.60 4.73
N LEU A 9 4.18 3.52 4.60
CA LEU A 9 5.09 3.76 5.71
C LEU A 9 5.71 5.15 5.56
N PHE A 10 6.03 5.79 6.68
CA PHE A 10 6.68 7.09 6.74
C PHE A 10 8.01 7.03 7.48
N SER A 11 8.20 6.01 8.33
CA SER A 11 9.44 5.71 9.04
C SER A 11 9.55 4.21 9.28
N GLY A 12 10.79 3.71 9.38
CA GLY A 12 11.09 2.29 9.43
C GLY A 12 10.81 1.58 8.10
N HIS A 13 10.89 0.24 8.13
CA HIS A 13 10.49 -0.57 6.98
C HIS A 13 9.96 -1.92 7.42
N LYS A 14 9.29 -2.61 6.50
CA LYS A 14 8.85 -3.98 6.67
C LYS A 14 9.35 -4.86 5.55
N ILE A 15 9.52 -6.13 5.88
CA ILE A 15 9.86 -7.18 4.95
C ILE A 15 8.75 -8.21 5.00
N GLY A 16 8.01 -8.33 3.90
CA GLY A 16 6.95 -9.29 3.72
C GLY A 16 7.40 -10.56 3.01
N TYR A 17 6.81 -11.68 3.40
CA TYR A 17 7.03 -13.00 2.80
C TYR A 17 5.71 -13.60 2.35
N ILE A 18 5.71 -14.12 1.12
CA ILE A 18 4.62 -14.92 0.58
C ILE A 18 5.16 -15.97 -0.38
N ASN A 19 4.83 -17.23 -0.13
CA ASN A 19 5.41 -18.37 -0.85
C ASN A 19 6.95 -18.28 -0.85
N LYS A 20 7.56 -18.12 -2.02
CA LYS A 20 9.03 -17.97 -2.19
C LYS A 20 9.48 -16.54 -2.48
N ARG A 21 8.58 -15.56 -2.34
CA ARG A 21 8.83 -14.16 -2.68
C ARG A 21 8.98 -13.32 -1.42
N LYS A 22 9.96 -12.42 -1.45
CA LYS A 22 10.27 -11.44 -0.41
C LYS A 22 10.00 -10.04 -0.96
N PHE A 23 9.27 -9.23 -0.21
CA PHE A 23 8.90 -7.86 -0.58
C PHE A 23 9.32 -6.90 0.51
N ARG A 24 10.12 -5.89 0.18
CA ARG A 24 10.41 -4.79 1.10
C ARG A 24 9.49 -3.63 0.76
N TYR A 25 9.01 -2.93 1.77
CA TYR A 25 8.31 -1.67 1.60
C TYR A 25 8.69 -0.72 2.74
N ASP A 26 8.86 0.55 2.38
CA ASP A 26 9.34 1.63 3.24
C ASP A 26 8.75 2.97 2.79
N ALA A 27 9.31 4.10 3.24
CA ALA A 27 8.80 5.43 2.90
C ALA A 27 8.75 5.72 1.38
N ASN A 28 9.46 4.95 0.56
CA ASN A 28 9.50 5.12 -0.89
C ASN A 28 8.52 4.22 -1.63
N GLU A 29 8.00 3.16 -0.99
CA GLU A 29 7.19 2.13 -1.63
C GLU A 29 5.99 1.78 -0.77
N TYR A 30 4.78 1.88 -1.35
CA TYR A 30 3.58 1.41 -0.66
C TYR A 30 3.33 -0.06 -0.97
N LEU A 31 2.70 -0.77 -0.03
CA LEU A 31 2.22 -2.13 -0.25
C LEU A 31 0.74 -2.10 -0.62
N LEU A 32 0.39 -2.72 -1.75
CA LEU A 32 -1.00 -2.93 -2.19
C LEU A 32 -1.36 -4.41 -2.09
N LEU A 33 -2.43 -4.71 -1.37
CA LEU A 33 -3.07 -6.02 -1.27
C LEU A 33 -4.45 -5.94 -1.91
N THR A 34 -4.72 -6.71 -2.97
CA THR A 34 -6.02 -6.73 -3.64
C THR A 34 -6.86 -7.96 -3.33
N VAL A 35 -6.27 -8.99 -2.72
CA VAL A 35 -6.96 -10.21 -2.27
C VAL A 35 -6.45 -10.63 -0.89
N PRO A 36 -7.25 -11.35 -0.09
CA PRO A 36 -6.79 -11.86 1.20
C PRO A 36 -5.65 -12.85 1.03
N LEU A 37 -4.54 -12.68 1.75
CA LEU A 37 -3.34 -13.52 1.59
C LEU A 37 -2.69 -13.92 2.93
N PRO A 38 -2.04 -15.09 3.00
CA PRO A 38 -1.23 -15.52 4.15
C PRO A 38 0.14 -14.81 4.09
N PHE A 39 0.11 -13.49 4.23
CA PHE A 39 1.29 -12.63 4.17
C PHE A 39 1.95 -12.55 5.56
N GLU A 40 3.21 -12.91 5.65
CA GLU A 40 4.00 -12.78 6.89
C GLU A 40 4.90 -11.55 6.78
N CYS A 41 5.19 -10.88 7.90
CA CYS A 41 5.99 -9.66 7.90
C CYS A 41 6.97 -9.60 9.08
N GLU A 42 8.20 -9.22 8.79
CA GLU A 42 9.15 -8.71 9.76
C GLU A 42 9.10 -7.18 9.81
N THR A 43 9.25 -6.64 11.02
CA THR A 43 9.31 -5.19 11.25
C THR A 43 10.71 -4.79 11.62
N TRP A 44 11.23 -3.79 10.91
CA TRP A 44 12.54 -3.23 11.14
C TRP A 44 12.40 -1.78 11.61
N ALA A 45 12.50 -1.60 12.93
CA ALA A 45 12.37 -0.31 13.60
C ALA A 45 13.24 -0.27 14.87
N THR A 46 13.68 0.92 15.23
CA THR A 46 14.39 1.22 16.49
C THR A 46 13.71 2.41 17.18
N PRO A 47 14.06 2.76 18.42
CA PRO A 47 13.56 3.99 19.05
C PRO A 47 13.88 5.26 18.24
N GLU A 48 15.04 5.30 17.58
CA GLU A 48 15.48 6.43 16.76
C GLU A 48 14.77 6.45 15.39
N VAL A 49 14.40 5.27 14.88
CA VAL A 49 13.69 5.11 13.61
C VAL A 49 12.46 4.22 13.86
N PRO A 50 11.41 4.76 14.48
CA PRO A 50 10.21 3.98 14.80
C PRO A 50 9.48 3.60 13.51
N LEU A 51 8.70 2.53 13.56
CA LEU A 51 7.79 2.21 12.48
C LEU A 51 6.58 3.15 12.56
N ALA A 52 6.37 3.98 11.54
CA ALA A 52 5.20 4.84 11.43
C ALA A 52 4.59 4.70 10.04
N GLY A 53 3.27 4.73 9.94
CA GLY A 53 2.56 4.54 8.68
C GLY A 53 1.04 4.61 8.84
N ILE A 54 0.34 4.54 7.71
CA ILE A 54 -1.11 4.48 7.63
C ILE A 54 -1.49 3.27 6.78
N ARG A 55 -2.56 2.60 7.20
CA ARG A 55 -3.23 1.56 6.42
C ARG A 55 -4.61 2.07 6.02
N LEU A 56 -4.89 1.98 4.73
CA LEU A 56 -6.20 2.21 4.16
C LEU A 56 -6.81 0.84 3.89
N ASP A 57 -7.81 0.46 4.69
CA ASP A 57 -8.61 -0.72 4.39
C ASP A 57 -9.57 -0.38 3.25
N ILE A 58 -9.69 -1.33 2.32
CA ILE A 58 -10.59 -1.20 1.17
C ILE A 58 -11.87 -1.95 1.50
N ASP A 59 -12.95 -1.21 1.68
CA ASP A 59 -14.30 -1.77 1.67
C ASP A 59 -14.76 -1.92 0.21
N VAL A 60 -15.02 -3.16 -0.19
CA VAL A 60 -15.41 -3.48 -1.56
C VAL A 60 -16.75 -2.84 -1.93
N LEU A 61 -17.68 -2.68 -0.98
CA LEU A 61 -18.98 -2.07 -1.25
C LEU A 61 -18.84 -0.56 -1.50
N GLN A 62 -18.08 0.14 -0.67
CA GLN A 62 -17.79 1.57 -0.88
C GLN A 62 -16.99 1.79 -2.17
N LEU A 63 -16.06 0.87 -2.49
CA LEU A 63 -15.32 0.95 -3.75
C LEU A 63 -16.25 0.78 -4.95
N GLN A 64 -17.21 -0.14 -4.90
CA GLN A 64 -18.20 -0.32 -5.97
C GLN A 64 -19.08 0.92 -6.14
N GLU A 65 -19.56 1.50 -5.04
CA GLU A 65 -20.34 2.75 -5.07
C GLU A 65 -19.54 3.89 -5.70
N LEU A 66 -18.28 4.06 -5.28
CA LEU A 66 -17.38 5.06 -5.85
C LEU A 66 -17.14 4.82 -7.36
N LEU A 67 -16.99 3.56 -7.79
CA LEU A 67 -16.81 3.23 -9.19
C LEU A 67 -18.07 3.56 -10.02
N MET A 68 -19.26 3.34 -9.47
CA MET A 68 -20.52 3.73 -10.11
C MET A 68 -20.62 5.26 -10.24
N ASP A 69 -20.21 6.01 -9.21
CA ASP A 69 -20.23 7.47 -9.22
C ASP A 69 -19.24 8.09 -10.21
N ILE A 70 -18.05 7.50 -10.36
CA ILE A 70 -17.03 7.95 -11.31
C ILE A 70 -17.46 7.67 -12.76
N GLY A 71 -18.21 6.59 -12.99
CA GLY A 71 -18.58 6.11 -14.31
C GLY A 71 -17.43 5.40 -15.04
N GLU A 72 -17.67 4.94 -16.28
CA GLU A 72 -16.63 4.35 -17.12
C GLU A 72 -15.87 5.43 -17.90
N ASP A 73 -14.56 5.59 -17.62
CA ASP A 73 -13.64 6.32 -18.51
C ASP A 73 -12.92 5.30 -19.38
N GLU A 74 -13.18 5.30 -20.70
CA GLU A 74 -12.57 4.37 -21.67
C GLU A 74 -11.02 4.44 -21.68
N ARG A 75 -10.43 5.50 -21.13
CA ARG A 75 -8.97 5.66 -20.99
C ARG A 75 -8.41 4.91 -19.79
N PHE A 76 -9.25 4.40 -18.90
CA PHE A 76 -8.85 3.63 -17.73
C PHE A 76 -8.61 2.16 -18.08
N GLN A 77 -7.56 1.91 -18.87
CA GLN A 77 -7.08 0.55 -19.13
C GLN A 77 -6.17 0.11 -17.99
N LEU A 78 -6.70 -0.70 -17.07
CA LEU A 78 -5.89 -1.37 -16.06
C LEU A 78 -5.07 -2.48 -16.74
N PRO A 79 -3.73 -2.41 -16.79
CA PRO A 79 -2.95 -3.59 -17.10
C PRO A 79 -3.27 -4.63 -16.02
N MET A 80 -3.62 -5.85 -16.42
CA MET A 80 -3.85 -6.95 -15.48
C MET A 80 -2.62 -7.10 -14.56
N ALA A 81 -2.77 -6.73 -13.29
CA ALA A 81 -1.72 -6.95 -12.31
C ALA A 81 -1.59 -8.46 -12.07
N ALA A 82 -0.44 -9.05 -12.38
CA ALA A 82 -0.20 -10.50 -12.36
C ALA A 82 -0.15 -11.12 -10.94
N SER A 83 -0.33 -10.32 -9.89
CA SER A 83 -0.18 -10.74 -8.49
C SER A 83 -1.07 -9.88 -7.61
N GLY A 84 -1.82 -10.49 -6.68
CA GLY A 84 -2.65 -9.76 -5.71
C GLY A 84 -1.87 -9.00 -4.63
N ILE A 85 -0.54 -8.99 -4.74
CA ILE A 85 0.39 -8.19 -3.93
C ILE A 85 1.32 -7.46 -4.89
N ASN A 86 1.40 -6.14 -4.73
CA ASN A 86 2.32 -5.28 -5.47
C ASN A 86 2.96 -4.27 -4.52
N SER A 87 4.24 -3.98 -4.74
CA SER A 87 4.88 -2.76 -4.24
C SER A 87 5.08 -1.82 -5.42
N ALA A 88 4.82 -0.54 -5.21
CA ALA A 88 5.05 0.47 -6.24
C ALA A 88 5.62 1.74 -5.62
N ARG A 89 6.43 2.44 -6.41
CA ARG A 89 7.14 3.64 -5.98
C ARG A 89 6.16 4.77 -5.69
N CYS A 90 6.16 5.25 -4.46
CA CYS A 90 5.45 6.46 -4.08
C CYS A 90 6.18 7.66 -4.72
N ARG A 91 5.59 8.29 -5.74
CA ARG A 91 6.22 9.47 -6.38
C ARG A 91 6.28 10.63 -5.37
N THR A 92 7.42 11.31 -5.37
CA THR A 92 7.90 12.31 -4.39
C THR A 92 6.93 13.45 -4.04
N ARG A 93 5.89 13.70 -4.86
CA ARG A 93 4.87 14.72 -4.58
C ARG A 93 3.98 14.40 -3.37
N PHE A 94 3.80 13.11 -3.02
CA PHE A 94 3.03 12.74 -1.84
C PHE A 94 3.83 13.02 -0.55
N TYR A 95 5.13 12.73 -0.52
CA TYR A 95 5.98 12.92 0.66
C TYR A 95 6.22 14.40 1.01
N ALA A 96 6.37 15.28 0.00
CA ALA A 96 6.56 16.71 0.21
C ALA A 96 5.34 17.36 0.87
N ARG A 97 4.13 17.10 0.35
CA ARG A 97 2.90 17.71 0.86
C ARG A 97 2.51 17.26 2.28
N TRP A 98 3.01 16.12 2.73
CA TRP A 98 2.78 15.62 4.09
C TRP A 98 3.80 16.13 5.12
N LYS A 99 5.06 16.40 4.72
CA LYS A 99 6.02 17.10 5.59
C LYS A 99 5.54 18.50 5.96
N ASP A 100 4.91 19.19 5.01
CA ASP A 100 4.40 20.54 5.19
C ASP A 100 3.11 20.61 6.05
N CYS A 101 2.38 19.49 6.19
CA CYS A 101 1.16 19.43 7.02
C CYS A 101 1.41 19.14 8.51
N TRP A 102 2.65 18.81 8.91
CA TRP A 102 3.01 18.42 10.28
C TRP A 102 4.16 19.26 10.87
N MET A 103 4.52 20.37 10.23
CA MET A 103 5.35 21.45 10.78
C MET A 103 4.52 22.70 11.04
#